data_AF-A5UXM9-F1
#
_entry.id   AF-A5UXM9-F1
#
_cell.length_a   1.000
_cell.length_b   1.000
_cell.length_c   1.000
_cell.angle_alpha   90.00
_cell.angle_beta   90.00
_cell.angle_gamma   90.00
#
_symmetry.space_group_name_H-M   'P 1'
#
loop_
_entity.id
_entity.type
_entity.pdbx_description
1 polymer ?
#
loop_
_entity_poly.entity_id
_entity_poly.type
_entity_poly.pdbx_seq_one_letter_code
_entity_poly.pdbx_strand_id
1 'polypeptide(L)'
;MILLNFSHPLTEQQIARIVEIIGAAPEVRAIESQIDRERPLAVVAAELADRAGLTPDEWQTIPLLINPPALAPLAVALLAEIHGRSGQFPAMVNIRPIAGSIPTRYEVAEILNLQAIREEARRRR
;
A
#
# COMPACT_ATOMS: atom_id res chain seq x y z
N MET A 1 13.10 3.54 -2.68
CA MET A 1 11.67 3.59 -2.31
C MET A 1 11.35 2.39 -1.45
N ILE A 2 10.35 2.49 -0.59
CA ILE A 2 9.93 1.40 0.31
C ILE A 2 8.55 0.91 -0.11
N LEU A 3 8.39 -0.42 -0.18
CA LEU A 3 7.09 -1.07 -0.29
C LEU A 3 6.63 -1.50 1.11
N LEU A 4 5.58 -0.86 1.62
CA LEU A 4 4.92 -1.24 2.87
C LEU A 4 3.83 -2.29 2.56
N ASN A 5 4.07 -3.54 2.95
CA ASN A 5 3.15 -4.64 2.69
C ASN A 5 2.26 -4.91 3.90
N PHE A 6 1.01 -4.46 3.85
CA PHE A 6 -0.01 -4.69 4.87
C PHE A 6 -0.91 -5.90 4.55
N SER A 7 -0.45 -6.80 3.67
CA SER A 7 -1.20 -7.99 3.26
C SER A 7 -0.33 -9.24 3.43
N HIS A 8 -0.77 -10.35 2.84
CA HIS A 8 0.02 -11.58 2.80
C HIS A 8 1.40 -11.35 2.17
N PRO A 9 2.41 -12.19 2.50
CA PRO A 9 3.72 -12.11 1.88
C PRO A 9 3.64 -12.11 0.35
N LEU A 10 4.36 -11.18 -0.27
CA LEU A 10 4.47 -11.10 -1.71
C LEU A 10 5.35 -12.25 -2.23
N THR A 11 4.92 -12.89 -3.32
CA THR A 11 5.74 -13.93 -3.98
C THR A 11 6.88 -13.29 -4.78
N GLU A 12 7.92 -14.08 -5.09
CA GLU A 12 9.02 -13.62 -5.96
C GLU A 12 8.52 -13.11 -7.31
N GLN A 13 7.51 -13.76 -7.90
CA GLN A 13 6.90 -13.32 -9.15
C GLN A 13 6.18 -11.97 -9.02
N GLN A 14 5.50 -11.74 -7.89
CA GLN A 14 4.84 -10.45 -7.62
C GLN A 14 5.88 -9.34 -7.42
N ILE A 15 6.97 -9.61 -6.70
CA ILE A 15 8.07 -8.66 -6.51
C ILE A 15 8.71 -8.33 -7.86
N ALA A 16 9.03 -9.35 -8.68
CA ALA A 16 9.58 -9.16 -10.02
C ALA A 16 8.65 -8.29 -10.88
N ARG A 17 7.34 -8.57 -10.86
CA ARG A 17 6.36 -7.77 -11.59
C ARG A 17 6.29 -6.33 -11.10
N ILE A 18 6.42 -6.09 -9.80
CA ILE A 18 6.51 -4.73 -9.24
C ILE A 18 7.75 -4.03 -9.78
N VAL A 19 8.92 -4.68 -9.75
CA VAL A 19 10.18 -4.13 -10.27
C VAL A 19 10.06 -3.76 -11.75
N GLU A 20 9.43 -4.60 -12.57
CA GLU A 20 9.18 -4.30 -13.98
C GLU A 20 8.35 -3.03 -14.18
N ILE A 21 7.32 -2.81 -13.36
CA ILE A 21 6.41 -1.66 -13.48
C ILE A 21 7.09 -0.36 -13.01
N ILE A 22 7.84 -0.41 -11.91
CA ILE A 22 8.43 0.80 -11.30
C ILE A 22 9.87 1.08 -11.73
N GLY A 23 10.54 0.12 -12.37
CA GLY A 23 11.91 0.24 -12.88
C GLY A 23 13.02 0.06 -11.84
N ALA A 24 12.71 -0.30 -10.60
CA ALA A 24 13.69 -0.51 -9.53
C ALA A 24 13.18 -1.49 -8.46
N ALA A 25 14.08 -2.19 -7.77
CA ALA A 25 13.71 -3.05 -6.66
C ALA A 25 13.38 -2.19 -5.40
N PRO A 26 12.17 -2.31 -4.81
CA PRO A 26 11.85 -1.63 -3.57
C PRO A 26 12.42 -2.40 -2.37
N GLU A 27 12.69 -1.70 -1.28
CA GLU A 27 12.83 -2.35 0.02
C GLU A 27 11.44 -2.79 0.48
N VAL A 28 11.22 -4.11 0.63
CA VAL A 28 9.93 -4.65 1.05
C VAL A 28 9.88 -4.78 2.56
N ARG A 29 8.92 -4.10 3.20
CA ARG A 29 8.66 -4.17 4.63
C ARG A 29 7.32 -4.84 4.89
N ALA A 30 7.35 -6.06 5.41
CA ALA A 30 6.16 -6.79 5.80
C ALA A 30 5.62 -6.23 7.12
N ILE A 31 4.35 -5.85 7.13
CA ILE A 31 3.66 -5.30 8.31
C ILE A 31 2.46 -6.19 8.59
N GLU A 32 2.45 -6.80 9.77
CA GLU A 32 1.33 -7.61 10.21
C GLU A 32 0.07 -6.74 10.33
N SER A 33 -0.96 -7.11 9.58
CA SER A 33 -2.24 -6.39 9.50
C SER A 33 -3.39 -7.13 10.18
N GLN A 34 -3.10 -8.17 10.95
CA GLN A 34 -4.10 -8.77 11.85
C GLN A 34 -4.46 -7.74 12.92
N ILE A 35 -5.76 -7.47 13.00
CA ILE A 35 -6.32 -6.44 13.86
C ILE A 35 -7.56 -6.97 14.57
N ASP A 36 -7.77 -6.47 15.77
CA ASP A 36 -9.06 -6.59 16.44
C ASP A 36 -10.05 -5.60 15.81
N ARG A 37 -11.15 -6.13 15.27
CA ARG A 37 -12.17 -5.35 14.55
C ARG A 37 -13.16 -4.66 15.49
N GLU A 38 -13.14 -4.95 16.79
CA GLU A 38 -13.95 -4.25 17.78
C GLU A 38 -13.33 -2.89 18.16
N ARG A 39 -12.06 -2.68 17.83
CA ARG A 39 -11.35 -1.43 18.08
C ARG A 39 -11.69 -0.36 17.03
N PRO A 40 -11.68 0.93 17.41
CA PRO A 40 -11.88 2.01 16.44
C PRO A 40 -10.83 1.97 15.32
N LEU A 41 -11.28 1.94 14.06
CA LEU A 41 -10.39 1.80 12.89
C LEU A 41 -9.36 2.93 12.76
N ALA A 42 -9.67 4.15 13.23
CA ALA A 42 -8.71 5.25 13.25
C ALA A 42 -7.50 4.96 14.15
N VAL A 43 -7.74 4.36 15.33
CA VAL A 43 -6.66 3.96 16.24
C VAL A 43 -5.83 2.85 15.61
N VAL A 44 -6.50 1.85 15.03
CA VAL A 44 -5.83 0.73 14.38
C VAL A 44 -5.03 1.18 13.16
N ALA A 45 -5.52 2.14 12.38
CA ALA A 45 -4.81 2.71 11.23
C ALA A 45 -3.52 3.43 11.66
N ALA A 46 -3.57 4.24 12.73
CA ALA A 46 -2.40 4.89 13.30
C ALA A 46 -1.36 3.86 13.75
N GLU A 47 -1.78 2.81 14.46
CA GLU A 47 -0.88 1.73 14.90
C GLU A 47 -0.25 0.97 13.73
N LEU A 48 -0.99 0.70 12.66
CA LEU A 48 -0.43 0.07 11.46
C LEU A 48 0.59 0.98 10.77
N ALA A 49 0.33 2.29 10.71
CA ALA A 49 1.31 3.24 10.20
C ALA A 49 2.56 3.28 11.09
N ASP A 50 2.41 3.25 12.42
CA ASP A 50 3.54 3.22 13.35
C ASP A 50 4.44 1.98 13.16
N ARG A 51 3.84 0.82 12.87
CA ARG A 51 4.58 -0.42 12.55
C ARG A 51 5.46 -0.32 11.31
N ALA A 52 5.26 0.68 10.45
CA ALA A 52 6.18 0.93 9.35
C ALA A 52 7.58 1.34 9.83
N GLY A 53 7.73 1.82 11.07
CA GLY A 53 9.02 2.16 11.67
C GLY A 53 9.73 3.34 11.00
N LEU A 54 8.98 4.19 10.30
CA LEU A 54 9.50 5.38 9.65
C LEU A 54 9.50 6.57 10.60
N THR A 55 10.61 7.30 10.61
CA THR A 55 10.74 8.60 11.30
C THR A 55 9.93 9.68 10.59
N PRO A 56 9.64 10.82 11.26
CA PRO A 56 8.93 11.94 10.63
C PRO A 56 9.59 12.48 9.34
N ASP A 57 10.93 12.45 9.26
CA ASP A 57 11.66 12.86 8.06
C ASP A 57 11.47 11.84 6.93
N GLU A 58 11.63 10.55 7.23
CA GLU A 58 11.45 9.47 6.24
C GLU A 58 10.03 9.43 5.66
N TRP A 59 9.00 9.71 6.47
CA TRP A 59 7.62 9.83 5.97
C TRP A 59 7.48 10.88 4.87
N GLN A 60 8.25 11.97 4.93
CA GLN A 60 8.17 13.09 3.99
C GLN A 60 9.12 12.93 2.79
N THR A 61 10.25 12.25 2.99
CA THR A 61 11.33 12.20 1.99
C THR A 61 11.38 10.88 1.22
N ILE A 62 10.96 9.75 1.79
CA ILE A 62 11.01 8.46 1.13
C ILE A 62 9.80 8.27 0.22
N PRO A 63 9.98 7.93 -1.08
CA PRO A 63 8.88 7.50 -1.92
C PRO A 63 8.27 6.19 -1.42
N LEU A 64 6.94 6.18 -1.21
CA LEU A 64 6.20 5.07 -0.65
C LEU A 64 5.33 4.36 -1.70
N LEU A 65 5.40 3.03 -1.69
CA LEU A 65 4.49 2.12 -2.37
C LEU A 65 3.78 1.29 -1.29
N ILE A 66 2.46 1.13 -1.37
CA ILE A 66 1.71 0.33 -0.41
C ILE A 66 1.08 -0.89 -1.09
N ASN A 67 1.12 -2.04 -0.43
CA ASN A 67 0.16 -3.12 -0.67
C ASN A 67 -0.85 -3.09 0.49
N PRO A 68 -2.09 -2.60 0.27
CA PRO A 68 -3.02 -2.29 1.34
C PRO A 68 -3.53 -3.55 2.05
N PRO A 69 -4.08 -3.41 3.27
CA PRO A 69 -4.78 -4.51 3.92
C PRO A 69 -6.07 -4.87 3.17
N ALA A 70 -6.47 -6.14 3.22
CA ALA A 70 -7.63 -6.64 2.50
C ALA A 70 -8.98 -6.05 2.98
N LEU A 71 -9.05 -5.56 4.21
CA LEU A 71 -10.26 -4.96 4.76
C LEU A 71 -10.41 -3.51 4.27
N ALA A 72 -11.30 -3.27 3.31
CA ALA A 72 -11.44 -1.97 2.65
C ALA A 72 -11.61 -0.77 3.61
N PRO A 73 -12.46 -0.80 4.66
CA PRO A 73 -12.56 0.31 5.61
C PRO A 73 -11.23 0.63 6.32
N LEU A 74 -10.45 -0.39 6.64
CA LEU A 74 -9.13 -0.22 7.25
C LEU A 74 -8.13 0.35 6.26
N ALA A 75 -8.14 -0.13 5.01
CA ALA A 75 -7.27 0.41 3.95
C ALA A 75 -7.53 1.91 3.72
N VAL A 76 -8.79 2.34 3.73
CA VAL A 76 -9.16 3.76 3.58
C VAL A 76 -8.68 4.58 4.78
N ALA A 77 -8.88 4.09 6.01
CA ALA A 77 -8.41 4.77 7.22
C ALA A 77 -6.88 4.89 7.25
N LEU A 78 -6.16 3.81 6.92
CA LEU A 78 -4.70 3.79 6.83
C LEU A 78 -4.18 4.73 5.74
N LEU A 79 -4.85 4.79 4.59
CA LEU A 79 -4.46 5.70 3.52
C LEU A 79 -4.57 7.17 3.96
N ALA A 80 -5.61 7.52 4.71
CA ALA A 80 -5.75 8.87 5.29
C ALA A 80 -4.63 9.19 6.28
N GLU A 81 -4.27 8.23 7.14
CA GLU A 81 -3.16 8.36 8.09
C GLU A 81 -1.82 8.56 7.38
N ILE A 82 -1.49 7.71 6.40
CA ILE A 82 -0.26 7.81 5.60
C ILE A 82 -0.19 9.16 4.89
N HIS A 83 -1.27 9.59 4.23
CA HIS A 83 -1.32 10.90 3.57
C HIS A 83 -1.09 12.05 4.56
N GLY A 84 -1.62 11.95 5.79
CA GLY A 84 -1.40 12.93 6.85
C GLY A 84 0.07 13.04 7.27
N ARG A 85 0.78 11.91 7.36
CA ARG A 85 2.21 11.86 7.74
C ARG A 85 3.14 12.28 6.60
N SER A 86 2.83 11.87 5.37
CA SER A 86 3.69 12.10 4.19
C SER A 86 3.42 13.40 3.45
N GLY A 87 2.24 14.01 3.63
CA GLY A 87 1.80 15.19 2.88
C GLY A 87 1.39 14.91 1.42
N GLN A 88 1.46 13.66 0.97
CA GLN A 88 1.08 13.20 -0.36
C GLN A 88 0.54 11.77 -0.30
N PHE A 89 -0.24 11.37 -1.31
CA PHE A 89 -0.72 9.99 -1.38
C PHE A 89 0.39 9.06 -1.91
N PRO A 90 0.56 7.85 -1.34
CA PRO A 90 1.49 6.86 -1.86
C PRO A 90 0.99 6.25 -3.18
N ALA A 91 1.86 5.57 -3.92
CA ALA A 91 1.41 4.64 -4.94
C ALA A 91 0.87 3.35 -4.30
N MET A 92 -0.03 2.64 -4.97
CA MET A 92 -0.69 1.43 -4.45
C MET A 92 -0.59 0.26 -5.43
N VAL A 93 -0.15 -0.90 -4.92
CA VAL A 93 -0.18 -2.18 -5.65
C VAL A 93 -1.62 -2.69 -5.69
N ASN A 94 -2.10 -3.05 -6.88
CA ASN A 94 -3.35 -3.78 -7.05
C ASN A 94 -3.06 -5.25 -7.38
N ILE A 95 -3.37 -6.14 -6.44
CA ILE A 95 -3.24 -7.59 -6.60
C ILE A 95 -4.63 -8.17 -6.89
N ARG A 96 -4.75 -8.98 -7.94
CA ARG A 96 -6.01 -9.62 -8.33
C ARG A 96 -5.84 -11.09 -8.68
N PRO A 97 -6.89 -11.91 -8.62
CA PRO A 97 -6.81 -13.29 -9.09
C PRO A 97 -6.60 -13.36 -10.60
N ILE A 98 -5.80 -14.34 -11.04
CA ILE A 98 -5.60 -14.65 -12.46
C ILE A 98 -6.83 -15.42 -12.94
N ALA A 99 -7.55 -14.86 -13.91
CA ALA A 99 -8.75 -15.48 -14.46
C ALA A 99 -8.44 -16.89 -15.01
N GLY A 100 -9.24 -17.88 -14.59
CA GLY A 100 -9.10 -19.26 -15.05
C GLY A 100 -7.93 -20.06 -14.46
N SER A 101 -7.17 -19.51 -13.50
CA SER A 101 -6.09 -20.27 -12.85
C SER A 101 -6.65 -21.37 -11.93
N ILE A 102 -6.09 -22.59 -12.03
CA ILE A 102 -6.37 -23.70 -11.12
C ILE A 102 -5.03 -24.28 -10.64
N PRO A 103 -4.71 -24.23 -9.33
CA PRO A 103 -5.43 -23.53 -8.26
C PRO A 103 -5.41 -22.00 -8.45
N THR A 104 -6.22 -21.28 -7.66
CA THR A 104 -6.26 -19.81 -7.68
C THR A 104 -4.88 -19.21 -7.48
N ARG A 105 -4.43 -18.41 -8.44
CA ARG A 105 -3.18 -17.63 -8.39
C ARG A 105 -3.51 -16.15 -8.45
N TYR A 106 -2.60 -15.33 -7.95
CA TYR A 106 -2.76 -13.87 -7.91
C TYR A 106 -1.59 -13.18 -8.59
N GLU A 107 -1.89 -12.12 -9.34
CA GLU A 107 -0.91 -11.30 -10.06
C GLU A 107 -0.97 -9.84 -9.59
N VAL A 108 0.14 -9.13 -9.74
CA VAL A 108 0.17 -7.66 -9.65
C VAL A 108 -0.39 -7.12 -10.97
N ALA A 109 -1.65 -6.69 -10.94
CA ALA A 109 -2.37 -6.22 -12.12
C ALA A 109 -1.87 -4.86 -12.58
N GLU A 110 -1.64 -3.96 -11.63
CA GLU A 110 -1.23 -2.58 -11.86
C GLU A 110 -0.65 -1.98 -10.58
N ILE A 111 0.00 -0.83 -10.73
CA ILE A 111 0.39 0.06 -9.64
C ILE A 111 -0.25 1.42 -9.90
N LEU A 112 -1.14 1.85 -9.01
CA LEU A 112 -1.87 3.10 -9.15
C LEU A 112 -1.13 4.23 -8.45
N ASN A 113 -0.92 5.34 -9.16
CA ASN A 113 -0.45 6.59 -8.56
C ASN A 113 -1.64 7.37 -7.98
N LEU A 114 -1.91 7.18 -6.69
CA LEU A 114 -3.05 7.81 -6.02
C LEU A 114 -2.91 9.34 -5.93
N GLN A 115 -1.68 9.85 -5.87
CA GLN A 115 -1.43 11.29 -5.90
C GLN A 115 -1.80 11.89 -7.28
N ALA A 116 -1.45 11.23 -8.37
CA ALA A 116 -1.84 11.66 -9.72
C ALA A 116 -3.36 11.65 -9.91
N ILE A 117 -4.07 10.65 -9.36
CA ILE A 117 -5.54 10.62 -9.36
C ILE A 117 -6.11 11.87 -8.67
N ARG A 118 -5.56 12.24 -7.50
CA ARG A 118 -5.97 13.44 -6.76
C ARG A 118 -5.72 14.71 -7.55
N GLU A 119 -4.55 14.83 -8.17
CA GLU A 119 -4.17 15.99 -8.97
C GLU A 119 -5.09 16.17 -10.18
N GLU A 120 -5.39 15.09 -10.89
CA GLU A 120 -6.33 15.12 -12.02
C GLU A 120 -7.77 15.42 -11.57
N ALA A 121 -8.20 14.90 -10.41
CA ALA A 121 -9.48 15.29 -9.84
C ALA A 121 -9.57 16.80 -9.54
N ARG A 122 -8.48 17.42 -9.07
CA ARG A 122 -8.43 18.88 -8.81
C ARG A 122 -8.51 19.74 -10.07
N ARG A 123 -8.20 19.19 -11.25
CA ARG A 123 -8.33 19.91 -12.53
C ARG A 123 -9.76 19.92 -13.08
N ARG A 124 -10.62 19.03 -12.60
CA ARG A 124 -12.00 18.83 -13.08
C ARG A 124 -13.07 19.51 -12.22
N ARG A 125 -12.66 20.23 -11.18
CA ARG A 125 -13.56 20.97 -10.26
C ARG A 125 -13.74 22.41 -10.72
#